data_AF-A0A0F2L7U8-F1
#
_entry.id   AF-A0A0F2L7U8-F1
#
_cell.length_a   1.000
_cell.length_b   1.000
_cell.length_c   1.000
_cell.angle_alpha   90.00
_cell.angle_beta   90.00
_cell.angle_gamma   90.00
#
_symmetry.space_group_name_H-M   'P 1'
#
loop_
_entity.id
_entity.type
_entity.pdbx_description
1 polymer ?
#
loop_
_entity_poly.entity_id
_entity_poly.type
_entity_poly.pdbx_seq_one_letter_code
_entity_poly.pdbx_strand_id
1 'polypeptide(L)'
;MEALAKLLKALSSAYLIGRCWRCAEVLDALSSGRGGEGSLLDAYGLYKELYSSAISASGLRCCAAEPLSPALDEEACEIYGGVPLRGAEALCCAPCPEIREEEVLEALDAVEQDPQALVRAVALAQAPTRRRRG
;
A
#
# COMPACT_ATOMS: atom_id res chain seq x y z
N MET A 1 10.95 -5.75 -8.18
CA MET A 1 9.51 -6.09 -8.39
C MET A 1 8.71 -6.21 -7.10
N GLU A 2 9.13 -7.01 -6.12
CA GLU A 2 8.37 -7.19 -4.88
C GLU A 2 8.23 -5.91 -4.05
N ALA A 3 9.28 -5.10 -3.97
CA ALA A 3 9.24 -3.81 -3.26
C ALA A 3 8.20 -2.86 -3.87
N LEU A 4 8.17 -2.74 -5.20
CA LEU A 4 7.16 -1.95 -5.90
C LEU A 4 5.74 -2.51 -5.69
N ALA A 5 5.57 -3.82 -5.70
CA ALA A 5 4.28 -4.44 -5.40
C ALA A 5 3.83 -4.15 -3.95
N LYS A 6 4.74 -4.23 -2.97
CA LYS A 6 4.48 -3.87 -1.57
C LYS A 6 4.09 -2.39 -1.44
N LEU A 7 4.80 -1.50 -2.14
CA LEU A 7 4.52 -0.07 -2.16
C LEU A 7 3.12 0.21 -2.70
N LEU A 8 2.78 -0.31 -3.88
CA LEU A 8 1.47 -0.14 -4.51
C LEU A 8 0.34 -0.72 -3.64
N LYS A 9 0.59 -1.86 -3.00
CA LYS A 9 -0.36 -2.48 -2.06
C LYS A 9 -0.56 -1.63 -0.81
N ALA A 10 0.49 -1.07 -0.24
CA ALA A 10 0.41 -0.19 0.93
C ALA A 10 -0.40 1.08 0.61
N LEU A 11 -0.11 1.73 -0.53
CA LEU A 11 -0.83 2.94 -0.96
C LEU A 11 -2.31 2.67 -1.27
N SER A 12 -2.62 1.57 -1.95
CA SER A 12 -4.01 1.20 -2.24
C SER A 12 -4.79 0.86 -0.96
N SER A 13 -4.16 0.13 -0.03
CA SER A 13 -4.77 -0.16 1.28
C SER A 13 -4.98 1.13 2.09
N ALA A 14 -4.00 2.04 2.09
CA ALA A 14 -4.10 3.33 2.76
C ALA A 14 -5.19 4.22 2.15
N TYR A 15 -5.42 4.14 0.84
CA TYR A 15 -6.56 4.80 0.20
C TYR A 15 -7.90 4.17 0.62
N LEU A 16 -8.04 2.86 0.44
CA LEU A 16 -9.32 2.15 0.62
C LEU A 16 -9.76 2.06 2.09
N ILE A 17 -8.80 1.94 3.01
CA ILE A 17 -9.06 1.78 4.45
C ILE A 17 -8.81 3.09 5.20
N GLY A 18 -7.70 3.77 4.91
CA GLY A 18 -7.26 4.98 5.60
C GLY A 18 -7.71 6.29 4.96
N ARG A 19 -8.49 6.25 3.86
CA ARG A 19 -8.99 7.41 3.12
C ARG A 19 -7.89 8.38 2.67
N CYS A 20 -6.69 7.87 2.37
CA CYS A 20 -5.60 8.65 1.79
C CYS A 20 -5.93 9.08 0.35
N TRP A 21 -6.52 10.27 0.17
CA TRP A 21 -6.87 10.78 -1.17
C TRP A 21 -5.66 11.01 -2.07
N ARG A 22 -4.54 11.51 -1.50
CA ARG A 22 -3.26 11.64 -2.23
C ARG A 22 -2.76 10.29 -2.76
N CYS A 23 -3.08 9.18 -2.08
CA CYS A 23 -2.72 7.85 -2.56
C CYS A 23 -3.50 7.48 -3.82
N ALA A 24 -4.79 7.87 -3.92
CA ALA A 24 -5.59 7.65 -5.12
C ALA A 24 -5.06 8.44 -6.32
N GLU A 25 -4.67 9.70 -6.12
CA GLU A 25 -4.12 10.55 -7.18
C GLU A 25 -2.83 9.95 -7.78
N VAL A 26 -1.92 9.50 -6.91
CA VAL A 26 -0.67 8.86 -7.34
C VAL A 26 -0.94 7.52 -8.04
N LEU A 27 -1.84 6.70 -7.49
CA LEU A 27 -2.20 5.42 -8.12
C LEU A 27 -2.88 5.62 -9.48
N ASP A 28 -3.72 6.65 -9.63
CA ASP A 28 -4.33 7.00 -10.92
C ASP A 28 -3.26 7.41 -11.94
N ALA A 29 -2.32 8.27 -11.54
CA ALA A 29 -1.21 8.68 -12.41
C ALA A 29 -0.39 7.48 -12.90
N LEU A 30 -0.07 6.54 -12.01
CA LEU A 30 0.66 5.31 -12.34
C LEU A 30 -0.14 4.38 -13.25
N SER A 31 -1.44 4.19 -12.99
CA SER A 31 -2.30 3.29 -13.77
C SER A 31 -2.65 3.82 -15.17
N SER A 32 -2.73 5.14 -15.33
CA SER A 32 -3.08 5.80 -16.60
C SER A 32 -1.90 5.97 -17.55
N GLY A 33 -0.70 5.54 -17.16
CA GLY A 33 0.53 5.73 -17.94
C GLY A 33 0.94 7.21 -18.09
N ARG A 34 0.29 8.10 -17.35
CA ARG A 34 0.62 9.53 -17.27
C ARG A 34 1.78 9.79 -16.31
N GLY A 35 2.05 8.84 -15.42
CA GLY A 35 3.16 8.87 -14.49
C GLY A 35 4.39 8.15 -15.04
N GLY A 36 5.46 8.91 -15.29
CA GLY A 36 6.81 8.35 -15.46
C GLY A 36 7.48 8.10 -14.10
N GLU A 37 8.81 8.07 -14.10
CA GLU A 37 9.67 7.97 -12.89
C GLU A 37 9.21 8.87 -11.74
N GLY A 38 8.86 10.13 -12.04
CA GLY A 38 8.40 11.11 -11.06
C GLY A 38 7.20 10.62 -10.25
N SER A 39 6.23 9.94 -10.87
CA SER A 39 5.06 9.43 -10.15
C SER A 39 5.37 8.23 -9.25
N LEU A 40 6.42 7.48 -9.56
CA LEU A 40 6.89 6.39 -8.69
C LEU A 40 7.68 6.93 -7.49
N LEU A 41 8.47 7.98 -7.69
CA LEU A 41 9.13 8.71 -6.60
C LEU A 41 8.11 9.41 -5.69
N ASP A 42 7.07 10.01 -6.27
CA ASP A 42 5.95 10.59 -5.52
C ASP A 42 5.23 9.52 -4.69
N ALA A 43 5.02 8.32 -5.26
CA ALA A 43 4.45 7.18 -4.56
C ALA A 43 5.30 6.76 -3.35
N TYR A 44 6.62 6.68 -3.54
CA TYR A 44 7.53 6.33 -2.46
C TYR A 44 7.60 7.42 -1.38
N GLY A 45 7.64 8.69 -1.77
CA GLY A 45 7.58 9.83 -0.85
C GLY A 45 6.32 9.80 0.02
N LEU A 46 5.16 9.61 -0.61
CA LEU A 46 3.88 9.49 0.10
C LEU A 46 3.86 8.29 1.05
N TYR A 47 4.40 7.14 0.63
CA TYR A 47 4.53 6.00 1.52
C TYR A 47 5.44 6.29 2.73
N LYS A 48 6.55 7.04 2.58
CA LYS A 48 7.38 7.45 3.72
C LYS A 48 6.62 8.34 4.70
N GLU A 49 5.76 9.23 4.22
CA GLU A 49 4.88 10.04 5.07
C GLU A 49 3.92 9.13 5.87
N LEU A 50 3.27 8.17 5.22
CA LEU A 50 2.38 7.20 5.87
C LEU A 50 3.13 6.30 6.86
N TYR A 51 4.34 5.87 6.51
CA TYR A 51 5.17 5.01 7.34
C TYR A 51 5.66 5.74 8.59
N SER A 52 6.03 7.01 8.48
CA SER A 52 6.48 7.82 9.62
C SER A 52 5.35 8.21 10.57
N SER A 53 4.11 8.30 10.06
CA SER A 53 2.89 8.52 10.85
C SER A 53 2.22 7.22 11.29
N ALA A 54 2.79 6.06 10.97
CA ALA A 54 2.17 4.78 11.24
C ALA A 54 2.05 4.51 12.74
N ILE A 55 0.91 3.97 13.12
CA ILE A 55 0.61 3.61 14.50
C ILE A 55 0.77 2.11 14.73
N SER A 56 1.09 1.73 15.97
CA SER A 56 1.13 0.33 16.39
C SER A 56 -0.21 -0.05 17.04
N ALA A 57 -0.91 -1.02 16.47
CA ALA A 57 -2.17 -1.54 17.00
C ALA A 57 -2.15 -3.07 17.00
N SER A 58 -2.40 -3.70 18.17
CA SER A 58 -2.37 -5.16 18.36
C SER A 58 -1.09 -5.84 17.83
N GLY A 59 0.07 -5.18 17.95
CA GLY A 59 1.35 -5.68 17.46
C GLY A 59 1.58 -5.52 15.95
N LEU A 60 0.68 -4.87 15.22
CA LEU A 60 0.80 -4.54 13.81
C LEU A 60 1.04 -3.05 13.60
N ARG A 61 1.85 -2.71 12.60
CA ARG A 61 2.05 -1.32 12.16
C ARG A 61 1.03 -0.97 11.08
N CYS A 62 0.23 0.07 11.30
CA CYS A 62 -0.87 0.48 10.43
C CYS A 62 -0.58 1.82 9.76
N CYS A 63 -0.60 1.84 8.42
CA CYS A 63 -0.29 2.97 7.53
C CYS A 63 -1.49 3.96 7.38
N ALA A 64 -2.50 3.89 8.25
CA ALA A 64 -3.73 4.66 8.07
C ALA A 64 -3.56 6.13 8.50
N ALA A 65 -4.07 7.05 7.69
CA ALA A 65 -4.26 8.44 8.10
C ALA A 65 -5.43 8.53 9.11
N GLU A 66 -5.33 9.44 10.08
CA GLU A 66 -6.28 9.58 11.18
C GLU A 66 -7.75 9.83 10.74
N PRO A 67 -8.73 9.39 11.55
CA PRO A 67 -8.69 8.20 12.40
C PRO A 67 -8.84 6.95 11.54
N LEU A 68 -8.29 5.81 12.00
CA LEU A 68 -8.61 4.48 11.46
C LEU A 68 -10.11 4.44 11.13
N SER A 69 -10.46 4.17 9.86
CA SER A 69 -11.85 4.28 9.40
C SER A 69 -12.79 3.55 10.37
N PRO A 70 -14.02 4.06 10.62
CA PRO A 70 -15.03 3.29 11.31
C PRO A 70 -15.11 1.88 10.72
N ALA A 71 -15.33 0.90 11.61
CA ALA A 71 -15.29 -0.52 11.33
C ALA A 71 -15.81 -0.84 9.92
N LEU A 72 -14.89 -1.02 8.96
CA LEU A 72 -15.18 -1.87 7.83
C LEU A 72 -15.53 -3.23 8.43
N ASP A 73 -16.56 -3.89 7.91
CA ASP A 73 -16.78 -5.28 8.28
C ASP A 73 -15.51 -6.11 7.99
N GLU A 74 -15.34 -7.22 8.71
CA GLU A 74 -14.10 -8.01 8.63
C GLU A 74 -13.82 -8.45 7.19
N GLU A 75 -14.85 -8.74 6.40
CA GLU A 75 -14.73 -9.17 5.00
C GLU A 75 -14.21 -8.05 4.10
N ALA A 76 -14.80 -6.86 4.16
CA ALA A 76 -14.36 -5.68 3.42
C ALA A 76 -12.94 -5.27 3.82
N CYS A 77 -12.61 -5.36 5.11
CA CYS A 77 -11.25 -5.10 5.59
C CYS A 77 -10.24 -6.03 4.91
N GLU A 78 -10.52 -7.34 4.87
CA GLU A 78 -9.64 -8.33 4.23
C GLU A 78 -9.56 -8.14 2.70
N ILE A 79 -10.69 -7.86 2.04
CA ILE A 79 -10.76 -7.60 0.59
C ILE A 79 -9.87 -6.42 0.19
N TYR A 80 -9.87 -5.35 0.98
CA TYR A 80 -9.06 -4.17 0.73
C TYR A 80 -7.62 -4.27 1.25
N GLY A 81 -7.17 -5.49 1.61
CA GLY A 81 -5.80 -5.75 2.02
C GLY A 81 -5.49 -5.37 3.47
N GLY A 82 -6.52 -5.07 4.26
CA GLY A 82 -6.46 -4.77 5.67
C GLY A 82 -6.36 -6.00 6.56
N VAL A 83 -6.07 -5.76 7.83
CA VAL A 83 -6.13 -6.75 8.90
C VAL A 83 -7.19 -6.31 9.92
N PRO A 84 -8.26 -7.09 10.12
CA PRO A 84 -9.25 -6.78 11.14
C PRO A 84 -8.61 -6.93 12.52
N LEU A 85 -8.69 -5.88 13.32
CA LEU A 85 -8.25 -5.87 14.71
C LEU A 85 -9.47 -6.09 15.61
N ARG A 86 -9.41 -7.14 16.44
CA ARG A 86 -10.48 -7.49 17.38
C ARG A 86 -10.31 -6.69 18.67
N GLY A 87 -11.36 -6.01 19.11
CA GLY A 87 -11.36 -5.15 20.31
C GLY A 87 -12.73 -4.51 20.55
N ALA A 88 -12.81 -3.59 21.53
CA ALA A 88 -14.04 -2.85 21.85
C ALA A 88 -14.54 -1.98 20.69
N GLU A 89 -13.63 -1.59 19.79
CA GLU A 89 -13.92 -0.98 18.51
C GLU A 89 -13.32 -1.89 17.44
N ALA A 90 -14.16 -2.40 16.52
CA ALA A 90 -13.66 -3.14 15.36
C ALA A 90 -12.92 -2.14 14.47
N LEU A 91 -11.62 -2.36 14.28
CA LEU A 91 -10.76 -1.47 13.50
C LEU A 91 -10.14 -2.26 12.36
N CYS A 92 -10.03 -1.62 11.19
CA CYS A 92 -9.31 -2.20 10.06
C CYS A 92 -7.92 -1.56 9.95
N CYS A 93 -6.87 -2.36 10.13
CA CYS A 93 -5.50 -1.92 9.98
C CYS A 93 -5.05 -2.08 8.53
N ALA A 94 -4.68 -0.99 7.84
CA ALA A 94 -3.94 -1.09 6.59
C ALA A 94 -2.47 -1.41 6.89
N PRO A 95 -1.93 -2.60 6.54
CA PRO A 95 -0.57 -2.97 6.91
C PRO A 95 0.45 -2.01 6.31
N CYS A 96 1.41 -1.62 7.14
CA CYS A 96 2.51 -0.75 6.77
C CYS A 96 3.80 -1.59 6.74
N PRO A 97 4.04 -2.38 5.68
CA PRO A 97 5.24 -3.22 5.60
C PRO A 97 6.47 -2.32 5.57
N GLU A 98 7.61 -2.77 6.07
CA GLU A 98 8.88 -2.10 5.84
C GLU A 98 9.34 -2.32 4.39
N ILE A 99 9.73 -1.23 3.73
CA ILE A 99 10.24 -1.23 2.36
C ILE A 99 11.53 -0.42 2.38
N ARG A 100 12.66 -1.02 1.95
CA ARG A 100 13.94 -0.32 1.92
C ARG A 100 14.02 0.58 0.69
N GLU A 101 14.60 1.76 0.88
CA GLU A 101 14.77 2.76 -0.19
C GLU A 101 15.48 2.20 -1.41
N GLU A 102 16.58 1.48 -1.18
CA GLU A 102 17.40 0.81 -2.19
C GLU A 102 16.56 -0.11 -3.09
N GLU A 103 15.68 -0.92 -2.50
CA GLU A 103 14.84 -1.87 -3.23
C GLU A 103 13.77 -1.19 -4.08
N VAL A 104 13.33 -0.01 -3.68
CA VAL A 104 12.40 0.81 -4.46
C VAL A 104 13.14 1.41 -5.63
N LEU A 105 14.28 2.08 -5.40
CA LEU A 105 15.07 2.72 -6.45
C LEU A 105 15.52 1.71 -7.52
N GLU A 106 15.99 0.52 -7.13
CA GLU A 106 16.30 -0.57 -8.05
C GLU A 106 15.07 -1.02 -8.86
N ALA A 107 13.89 -1.05 -8.24
CA ALA A 107 12.66 -1.39 -8.93
C ALA A 107 12.17 -0.27 -9.86
N LEU A 108 12.50 1.00 -9.58
CA LEU A 108 12.16 2.14 -10.43
C LEU A 108 12.99 2.10 -11.71
N ASP A 109 14.31 1.94 -11.58
CA ASP A 109 15.22 1.79 -12.72
C ASP A 109 14.80 0.62 -13.63
N ALA A 110 14.40 -0.51 -13.04
CA ALA A 110 13.87 -1.64 -13.79
C ALA A 110 12.56 -1.33 -14.56
N VAL A 111 11.73 -0.42 -14.06
CA VAL A 111 10.49 0.01 -14.74
C VAL A 111 10.78 0.94 -15.91
N GLU A 112 11.79 1.78 -15.81
CA GLU A 112 12.23 2.64 -16.92
C GLU A 112 12.76 1.80 -18.09
N GLN A 113 13.54 0.78 -17.76
CA GLN A 113 14.15 -0.11 -18.76
C GLN A 113 13.12 -1.07 -19.37
N ASP A 114 12.10 -1.47 -18.60
CA ASP A 114 10.99 -2.31 -19.06
C ASP A 114 9.65 -1.82 -18.51
N PRO A 115 8.85 -1.07 -19.30
CA PRO A 115 7.52 -0.63 -18.88
C PRO A 115 6.56 -1.77 -18.48
N GLN A 116 6.80 -3.01 -18.94
CA GLN A 116 6.02 -4.18 -18.49
C GLN A 116 6.31 -4.55 -17.04
N ALA A 117 7.42 -4.09 -16.46
CA ALA A 117 7.70 -4.27 -15.05
C ALA A 117 6.61 -3.61 -14.20
N LEU A 118 6.16 -2.40 -14.51
CA LEU A 118 5.10 -1.74 -13.75
C LEU A 118 3.80 -2.57 -13.77
N VAL A 119 3.42 -3.08 -14.94
CA VAL A 119 2.25 -3.96 -15.10
C VAL A 119 2.39 -5.22 -14.23
N ARG A 120 3.58 -5.84 -14.21
CA ARG A 120 3.85 -7.01 -13.35
C ARG A 120 3.80 -6.65 -11.86
N ALA A 121 4.29 -5.48 -11.45
CA ALA A 121 4.18 -5.03 -10.06
C ALA A 121 2.72 -4.79 -9.65
N VAL A 122 1.90 -4.19 -10.52
CA VAL A 122 0.47 -3.99 -10.28
C VAL A 122 -0.22 -5.35 -10.11
N ALA A 123 0.04 -6.29 -11.01
CA ALA A 123 -0.52 -7.65 -10.92
C ALA A 123 -0.11 -8.35 -9.60
N LEU A 124 1.14 -8.18 -9.16
CA LEU A 124 1.62 -8.71 -7.88
C LEU A 124 0.97 -8.02 -6.67
N ALA A 125 0.73 -6.72 -6.73
CA ALA A 125 0.07 -5.96 -5.66
C ALA A 125 -1.40 -6.39 -5.48
N GLN A 126 -2.08 -6.68 -6.59
CA GLN A 126 -3.47 -7.16 -6.62
C GLN A 126 -3.61 -8.64 -6.27
N ALA A 127 -2.52 -9.41 -6.32
CA ALA A 127 -2.55 -10.82 -6.00
C ALA A 127 -3.01 -11.02 -4.54
N PRO A 128 -3.98 -11.92 -4.28
CA PRO A 128 -4.40 -12.22 -2.92
C PRO A 128 -3.18 -12.70 -2.13
N THR A 129 -2.92 -12.03 -1.00
CA THR A 129 -1.88 -12.44 -0.07
C THR A 129 -2.27 -13.81 0.44
N ARG A 130 -1.60 -14.88 -0.02
CA ARG A 130 -1.85 -16.24 0.49
C ARG A 130 -1.77 -16.19 2.01
N ARG A 131 -2.91 -16.31 2.70
CA ARG A 131 -2.95 -16.71 4.10
C ARG A 131 -2.30 -18.09 4.14
N ARG A 132 -1.03 -18.17 4.56
CA ARG A 132 -0.53 -19.42 5.14
C ARG A 132 -1.40 -19.66 6.37
N ARG A 133 -2.39 -20.56 6.25
CA ARG A 133 -3.03 -21.16 7.42
C ARG A 133 -1.92 -21.94 8.13
N GLY A 134 -1.36 -21.33 9.18
CA GLY A 134 -0.62 -22.04 10.21
C GLY A 134 -1.61 -22.66 11.19
#